data_AF-A0A1H1G534-F1
#
_entry.id   AF-A0A1H1G534-F1
#
_cell.length_a   1.000
_cell.length_b   1.000
_cell.length_c   1.000
_cell.angle_alpha   90.00
_cell.angle_beta   90.00
_cell.angle_gamma   90.00
#
_symmetry.space_group_name_H-M   'P 1'
#
loop_
_entity.id
_entity.type
_entity.pdbx_description
1 polymer ?
#
loop_
_entity_poly.entity_id
_entity_poly.type
_entity_poly.pdbx_seq_one_letter_code
_entity_poly.pdbx_strand_id
1 'polypeptide(L)'
;MIRKLASAATLLALMSQSALASQTACTFSAGEAPRYYELEFIGYGDADPVIVFSSTTFGSGKPVALNPADYSLKHFSPRARKVSLEFRNPKNLAMPPSFNLNGVDGRAILSIGSSVIEGDLKCDY
;
A
#
# COMPACT_ATOMS: atom_id res chain seq x y z
N MET A 1 26.71 -7.05 60.95
CA MET A 1 26.86 -6.70 59.51
C MET A 1 25.54 -7.00 58.81
N ILE A 2 24.75 -5.97 58.53
CA ILE A 2 23.41 -6.09 57.91
C ILE A 2 23.46 -5.44 56.52
N ARG A 3 22.69 -6.05 55.62
CA ARG A 3 22.73 -6.03 54.15
C ARG A 3 22.51 -4.65 53.52
N LYS A 4 23.16 -4.45 52.36
CA LYS A 4 22.80 -3.51 51.30
C LYS A 4 21.30 -3.62 50.97
N LEU A 5 20.67 -2.51 50.57
CA LEU A 5 19.85 -2.45 49.34
C LEU A 5 19.54 -1.00 49.00
N ALA A 6 19.84 -0.67 47.74
CA ALA A 6 19.60 0.60 47.09
C ALA A 6 18.12 0.78 46.77
N SER A 7 17.58 1.98 46.99
CA SER A 7 16.33 2.41 46.37
C SER A 7 16.67 3.41 45.28
N ALA A 8 16.78 2.92 44.04
CA ALA A 8 16.79 3.79 42.87
C ALA A 8 15.34 4.07 42.47
N ALA A 9 15.02 5.37 42.42
CA ALA A 9 13.71 5.88 42.12
C ALA A 9 13.26 5.55 40.69
N THR A 10 11.97 5.30 40.63
CA THR A 10 11.05 5.04 39.53
C THR A 10 11.06 6.11 38.42
N LEU A 11 10.58 5.67 37.24
CA LEU A 11 9.79 6.40 36.23
C LEU A 11 10.50 7.41 35.30
N LEU A 12 10.55 7.06 34.01
CA LEU A 12 9.67 7.65 32.99
C LEU A 12 9.80 6.87 31.67
N ALA A 13 8.91 5.89 31.51
CA ALA A 13 8.57 5.35 30.21
C ALA A 13 7.70 6.39 29.49
N LEU A 14 8.31 7.18 28.60
CA LEU A 14 7.60 7.98 27.60
C LEU A 14 8.45 8.06 26.34
N MET A 15 8.39 7.00 25.56
CA MET A 15 8.58 7.09 24.12
C MET A 15 7.23 6.73 23.50
N SER A 16 6.28 7.65 23.64
CA SER A 16 5.11 7.75 22.79
C SER A 16 5.59 8.06 21.37
N GLN A 17 6.08 7.03 20.68
CA GLN A 17 6.05 7.05 19.23
C GLN A 17 4.58 6.88 18.86
N SER A 18 3.91 8.01 18.68
CA SER A 18 2.74 8.09 17.84
C SER A 18 3.15 7.47 16.52
N ALA A 19 2.90 6.16 16.34
CA ALA A 19 2.70 5.62 15.03
C ALA A 19 1.52 6.43 14.50
N LEU A 20 1.81 7.48 13.73
CA LEU A 20 0.87 8.08 12.81
C LEU A 20 0.36 6.89 12.01
N ALA A 21 -0.75 6.33 12.43
CA ALA A 21 -1.36 5.19 11.79
C ALA A 21 -1.66 5.68 10.38
N SER A 22 -0.81 5.34 9.43
CA SER A 22 -1.14 5.50 8.03
C SER A 22 -2.14 4.38 7.80
N GLN A 23 -3.44 4.69 7.95
CA GLN A 23 -4.47 3.68 7.74
C GLN A 23 -4.42 3.31 6.26
N THR A 24 -4.30 2.03 5.96
CA THR A 24 -4.48 1.55 4.59
C THR A 24 -5.97 1.61 4.30
N ALA A 25 -6.37 2.41 3.33
CA ALA A 25 -7.78 2.59 2.99
C ALA A 25 -8.27 1.45 2.08
N CYS A 26 -7.44 1.02 1.12
CA CYS A 26 -7.73 -0.14 0.28
C CYS A 26 -6.45 -0.90 -0.10
N THR A 27 -6.61 -2.18 -0.40
CA THR A 27 -5.59 -3.05 -0.98
C THR A 27 -6.19 -3.82 -2.15
N PHE A 28 -5.53 -3.73 -3.30
CA PHE A 28 -5.70 -4.69 -4.38
C PHE A 28 -4.69 -5.81 -4.20
N SER A 29 -5.11 -7.07 -4.35
CA SER A 29 -4.20 -8.20 -4.40
C SER A 29 -4.63 -9.25 -5.42
N ALA A 30 -3.65 -9.85 -6.10
CA ALA A 30 -3.87 -10.89 -7.09
C ALA A 30 -2.70 -11.88 -7.15
N GLY A 31 -3.03 -13.14 -7.43
CA GLY A 31 -2.07 -14.23 -7.52
C GLY A 31 -1.57 -14.72 -6.16
N GLU A 32 -0.63 -15.66 -6.20
CA GLU A 32 0.01 -16.27 -5.03
C GLU A 32 1.50 -16.44 -5.29
N ALA A 33 2.30 -16.66 -4.26
CA ALA A 33 3.72 -16.95 -4.43
C ALA A 33 3.91 -18.16 -5.39
N PRO A 34 4.81 -18.06 -6.39
CA PRO A 34 5.84 -17.03 -6.56
C PRO A 34 5.43 -15.83 -7.44
N ARG A 35 4.18 -15.72 -7.90
CA ARG A 35 3.69 -14.66 -8.80
C ARG A 35 2.50 -13.92 -8.18
N TYR A 36 2.80 -12.87 -7.42
CA TYR A 36 1.77 -12.02 -6.83
C TYR A 36 1.89 -10.57 -7.30
N TYR A 37 0.79 -9.84 -7.14
CA TYR A 37 0.67 -8.41 -7.39
C TYR A 37 -0.12 -7.77 -6.27
N GLU A 38 0.31 -6.61 -5.81
CA GLU A 38 -0.34 -5.86 -4.76
C GLU A 38 -0.24 -4.36 -5.02
N LEU A 39 -1.35 -3.66 -4.75
CA LEU A 39 -1.35 -2.21 -4.62
C LEU A 39 -2.04 -1.83 -3.31
N GLU A 40 -1.34 -1.07 -2.48
CA GLU A 40 -1.88 -0.49 -1.26
C GLU A 40 -2.19 0.99 -1.47
N PHE A 41 -3.37 1.41 -1.04
CA PHE A 41 -3.85 2.79 -1.06
C PHE A 41 -3.85 3.29 0.39
N ILE A 42 -2.78 3.97 0.78
CA ILE A 42 -2.54 4.37 2.16
C ILE A 42 -3.03 5.81 2.35
N GLY A 43 -4.04 6.00 3.21
CA GLY A 43 -4.69 7.28 3.40
C GLY A 43 -6.00 7.16 4.19
N TYR A 44 -6.76 8.25 4.23
CA TYR A 44 -8.02 8.32 4.97
C TYR A 44 -9.17 8.67 4.04
N GLY A 45 -10.20 7.82 3.99
CA GLY A 45 -11.40 8.06 3.18
C GLY A 45 -11.08 8.24 1.71
N ASP A 46 -11.74 9.22 1.07
CA ASP A 46 -11.62 9.47 -0.38
C ASP A 46 -10.49 10.47 -0.73
N ALA A 47 -9.59 10.81 0.21
CA ALA A 47 -8.45 11.70 -0.07
C ALA A 47 -7.39 11.02 -0.96
N ASP A 48 -6.55 11.81 -1.64
CA ASP A 48 -5.46 11.32 -2.50
C ASP A 48 -4.49 10.43 -1.69
N PRO A 49 -4.56 9.10 -1.82
CA PRO A 49 -3.78 8.20 -1.01
C PRO A 49 -2.35 8.09 -1.55
N VAL A 50 -1.41 7.76 -0.68
CA VAL A 50 -0.11 7.25 -1.11
C VAL A 50 -0.33 5.86 -1.69
N ILE A 51 0.10 5.65 -2.93
CA ILE A 51 -0.05 4.36 -3.61
C ILE A 51 1.28 3.61 -3.55
N VAL A 52 1.27 2.41 -3.02
CA VAL A 52 2.44 1.52 -2.91
C VAL A 52 2.20 0.30 -3.79
N PHE A 53 3.14 0.01 -4.68
CA PHE A 53 3.11 -1.18 -5.53
C PHE A 53 4.09 -2.23 -5.04
N SER A 54 3.69 -3.50 -5.03
CA SER A 54 4.54 -4.63 -4.74
C SER A 54 4.25 -5.81 -5.67
N SER A 55 5.29 -6.47 -6.17
CA SER A 55 5.15 -7.68 -6.99
C SER A 55 6.45 -8.48 -7.05
N THR A 56 6.35 -9.81 -6.95
CA THR A 56 7.45 -10.73 -7.27
C THR A 56 7.62 -10.99 -8.76
N THR A 57 6.63 -10.63 -9.59
CA THR A 57 6.73 -10.83 -11.03
C THR A 57 7.68 -9.83 -11.70
N PHE A 58 7.81 -8.63 -11.13
CA PHE A 58 8.65 -7.55 -11.66
C PHE A 58 9.78 -7.15 -10.73
N GLY A 59 10.15 -8.01 -9.78
CA GLY A 59 11.22 -7.71 -8.84
C GLY A 59 11.20 -8.62 -7.62
N SER A 60 11.74 -8.10 -6.53
CA SER A 60 11.91 -8.85 -5.28
C SER A 60 10.64 -8.93 -4.42
N GLY A 61 9.52 -8.32 -4.84
CA GLY A 61 8.38 -8.11 -3.96
C GLY A 61 8.56 -6.99 -2.92
N LYS A 62 9.65 -6.20 -3.05
CA LYS A 62 9.82 -5.02 -2.21
C LYS A 62 8.78 -3.96 -2.57
N PRO A 63 8.11 -3.35 -1.58
CA PRO A 63 7.16 -2.28 -1.80
C PRO A 63 7.84 -1.02 -2.35
N VAL A 64 7.20 -0.37 -3.32
CA VAL A 64 7.66 0.88 -3.93
C VAL A 64 6.52 1.87 -3.97
N ALA A 65 6.70 3.03 -3.32
CA ALA A 65 5.74 4.13 -3.42
C ALA A 65 5.79 4.76 -4.81
N LEU A 66 4.63 4.97 -5.41
CA LEU A 66 4.50 5.62 -6.70
C LEU A 66 4.59 7.14 -6.52
N ASN A 67 5.30 7.80 -7.44
CA ASN A 67 5.36 9.26 -7.46
C ASN A 67 4.02 9.83 -7.99
N PRO A 68 3.37 10.77 -7.28
CA PRO A 68 2.13 11.42 -7.73
C PRO A 68 2.20 12.04 -9.12
N ALA A 69 3.37 12.47 -9.60
CA ALA A 69 3.53 13.00 -10.95
C ALA A 69 3.40 11.94 -12.06
N ASP A 70 3.58 10.66 -11.72
CA ASP A 70 3.63 9.54 -12.65
C ASP A 70 2.31 8.76 -12.71
N TYR A 71 1.28 9.14 -11.94
CA TYR A 71 -0.02 8.50 -11.99
C TYR A 71 -1.20 9.48 -12.05
N SER A 72 -2.34 8.95 -12.46
CA SER A 72 -3.64 9.61 -12.41
C SER A 72 -4.64 8.71 -11.70
N LEU A 73 -5.12 9.15 -10.54
CA LEU A 73 -6.17 8.49 -9.79
C LEU A 73 -7.51 9.15 -10.14
N LYS A 74 -8.17 8.64 -11.19
CA LYS A 74 -9.41 9.22 -11.75
C LYS A 74 -10.60 9.01 -10.81
N HIS A 75 -10.61 7.87 -10.12
CA HIS A 75 -11.60 7.56 -9.10
C HIS A 75 -10.95 6.82 -7.95
N PHE A 76 -11.32 7.20 -6.73
CA PHE A 76 -11.02 6.46 -5.54
C PHE A 76 -12.17 6.65 -4.56
N SER A 77 -12.78 5.54 -4.16
CA SER A 77 -13.74 5.54 -3.07
C SER A 77 -13.66 4.22 -2.32
N PRO A 78 -13.06 4.21 -1.12
CA PRO A 78 -13.02 3.02 -0.28
C PRO A 78 -14.42 2.50 0.05
N ARG A 79 -15.35 3.42 0.35
CA ARG A 79 -16.74 3.08 0.68
C ARG A 79 -17.44 2.34 -0.47
N ALA A 80 -17.24 2.81 -1.70
CA ALA A 80 -17.83 2.19 -2.89
C ALA A 80 -16.97 1.04 -3.47
N ARG A 81 -15.83 0.73 -2.83
CA ARG A 81 -14.79 -0.19 -3.35
C ARG A 81 -14.51 0.06 -4.83
N LYS A 82 -14.29 1.33 -5.16
CA LYS A 82 -14.11 1.78 -6.53
C LYS A 82 -12.75 2.44 -6.69
N VAL A 83 -12.00 2.00 -7.68
CA VAL A 83 -10.70 2.60 -8.04
C VAL A 83 -10.55 2.67 -9.54
N SER A 84 -9.98 3.75 -10.04
CA SER A 84 -9.49 3.86 -11.42
C SER A 84 -8.18 4.62 -11.39
N LEU A 85 -7.09 3.88 -11.59
CA LEU A 85 -5.72 4.36 -11.51
C LEU A 85 -5.00 4.05 -12.81
N GLU A 86 -4.32 5.04 -13.35
CA GLU A 86 -3.38 4.90 -14.47
C GLU A 86 -1.99 5.30 -13.98
N PHE A 87 -1.01 4.40 -14.05
CA PHE A 87 0.39 4.70 -13.76
C PHE A 87 1.22 4.62 -15.04
N ARG A 88 2.06 5.63 -15.25
CA ARG A 88 2.98 5.74 -16.39
C ARG A 88 4.41 5.67 -15.88
N ASN A 89 5.10 4.56 -16.17
CA ASN A 89 6.51 4.43 -15.81
C ASN A 89 7.33 5.54 -16.51
N PRO A 90 8.12 6.35 -15.79
CA PRO A 90 8.92 7.44 -16.34
C PRO A 90 10.22 6.95 -17.03
N LYS A 91 10.21 5.75 -17.62
CA LYS A 91 11.38 5.03 -18.15
C LYS A 91 12.43 4.69 -17.08
N ASN A 92 11.97 4.42 -15.86
CA ASN A 92 12.80 3.99 -14.74
C ASN A 92 12.60 2.48 -14.49
N LEU A 93 13.67 1.70 -14.63
CA LEU A 93 13.65 0.25 -14.42
C LEU A 93 13.52 -0.17 -12.94
N ALA A 94 13.70 0.75 -11.99
CA ALA A 94 13.43 0.52 -10.58
C ALA A 94 11.93 0.64 -10.23
N MET A 95 11.11 1.12 -11.15
CA MET A 95 9.65 1.25 -11.00
C MET A 95 8.93 0.12 -11.72
N PRO A 96 7.70 -0.24 -11.32
CA PRO A 96 6.89 -1.20 -12.06
C PRO A 96 6.65 -0.76 -13.51
N PRO A 97 6.35 -1.66 -14.44
CA PRO A 97 5.90 -1.28 -15.78
C PRO A 97 4.67 -0.36 -15.71
N SER A 98 4.40 0.42 -16.76
CA SER A 98 3.13 1.18 -16.85
C SER A 98 1.93 0.23 -16.73
N PHE A 99 0.92 0.64 -15.97
CA PHE A 99 -0.25 -0.20 -15.71
C PHE A 99 -1.52 0.62 -15.51
N ASN A 100 -2.66 -0.05 -15.62
CA ASN A 100 -3.96 0.47 -15.19
C ASN A 100 -4.57 -0.47 -14.16
N LEU A 101 -5.16 0.08 -13.10
CA LEU A 101 -5.99 -0.67 -12.16
C LEU A 101 -7.41 -0.09 -12.20
N ASN A 102 -8.38 -0.94 -12.53
CA ASN A 102 -9.79 -0.58 -12.48
C ASN A 102 -10.52 -1.56 -11.58
N GLY A 103 -11.12 -1.06 -10.51
CA GLY A 103 -11.84 -1.86 -9.54
C GLY A 103 -13.22 -1.31 -9.23
N VAL A 104 -14.15 -2.22 -9.01
CA VAL A 104 -15.53 -1.95 -8.63
C VAL A 104 -16.05 -3.14 -7.83
N ASP A 105 -16.84 -2.85 -6.79
CA ASP A 105 -17.56 -3.86 -6.00
C ASP A 105 -16.66 -4.98 -5.46
N GLY A 106 -15.47 -4.60 -4.99
CA GLY A 106 -14.53 -5.53 -4.34
C GLY A 106 -13.71 -6.41 -5.30
N ARG A 107 -13.84 -6.21 -6.61
CA ARG A 107 -13.01 -6.85 -7.64
C ARG A 107 -12.23 -5.79 -8.39
N ALA A 108 -11.05 -6.13 -8.88
CA ALA A 108 -10.30 -5.24 -9.75
C ALA A 108 -9.50 -5.99 -10.81
N ILE A 109 -9.23 -5.27 -11.89
CA ILE A 109 -8.45 -5.72 -13.03
C ILE A 109 -7.21 -4.83 -13.12
N LEU A 110 -6.04 -5.44 -12.97
CA LEU A 110 -4.74 -4.85 -13.23
C LEU A 110 -4.30 -5.20 -14.65
N SER A 111 -4.09 -4.19 -15.49
CA SER A 111 -3.61 -4.35 -16.87
C SER A 111 -2.18 -3.84 -17.00
N ILE A 112 -1.27 -4.70 -17.45
CA ILE A 112 0.15 -4.38 -17.66
C ILE A 112 0.56 -4.86 -19.06
N GLY A 113 0.74 -3.92 -20.00
CA GLY A 113 0.93 -4.28 -21.41
C GLY A 113 -0.23 -5.11 -21.94
N SER A 114 0.04 -6.32 -22.44
CA SER A 114 -0.99 -7.29 -22.86
C SER A 114 -1.51 -8.20 -21.75
N SER A 115 -0.96 -8.11 -20.53
CA SER A 115 -1.37 -8.94 -19.41
C SER A 115 -2.57 -8.33 -18.70
N VAL A 116 -3.55 -9.17 -18.38
CA VAL A 116 -4.75 -8.82 -17.59
C VAL A 116 -4.77 -9.72 -16.37
N ILE A 117 -4.75 -9.13 -15.18
CA ILE A 117 -4.69 -9.82 -13.91
C ILE A 117 -5.93 -9.42 -13.11
N GLU A 118 -6.79 -10.40 -12.83
CA GLU A 118 -7.93 -10.21 -11.94
C GLU A 118 -7.53 -10.45 -10.49
N GLY A 119 -8.08 -9.65 -9.59
CA GLY A 119 -7.85 -9.78 -8.17
C GLY A 119 -8.97 -9.16 -7.33
N ASP A 120 -8.75 -9.19 -6.03
CA ASP A 120 -9.69 -8.63 -5.07
C ASP A 120 -9.27 -7.21 -4.69
N LEU A 121 -10.26 -6.35 -4.43
CA LEU A 121 -10.09 -5.02 -3.89
C LEU A 121 -10.77 -4.96 -2.52
N LYS A 122 -9.98 -4.95 -1.46
CA LYS A 122 -10.46 -4.89 -0.08
C LYS A 122 -10.23 -3.48 0.46
N CYS A 123 -11.15 -2.96 1.25
CA CYS A 123 -11.04 -1.63 1.83
C CYS A 123 -11.47 -1.67 3.30
N ASP A 124 -10.69 -0.99 4.14
CA ASP A 124 -10.93 -0.87 5.58
C ASP A 124 -11.79 0.39 5.84
N TYR A 125 -12.69 0.32 6.83
CA TYR A 125 -13.64 1.39 7.16
C TYR A 125 -13.86 1.55 8.67
#